data_AF-A0AAV4XPT2-F1
#
_entry.id   AF-A0AAV4XPT2-F1
#
_cell.length_a   1.000
_cell.length_b   1.000
_cell.length_c   1.000
_cell.angle_alpha   90.00
_cell.angle_beta   90.00
_cell.angle_gamma   90.00
#
_symmetry.space_group_name_H-M   'P 1'
#
loop_
_entity.id
_entity.type
_entity.pdbx_description
1 polymer ?
#
loop_
_entity_poly.entity_id
_entity_poly.type
_entity_poly.pdbx_seq_one_letter_code
_entity_poly.pdbx_strand_id
1 'polypeptide(L)'
;MAARSKQVLRLYKELIREAGKFPSYMYRTYSLRRIKDAFREHKGETDNLKIDDLILYGRTNLDIIKRQVVIGQLYQEPESVIEHHLKASKANQ
;
A
#
# COMPACT_ATOMS: atom_id res chain seq x y z
N MET A 1 -4.17 -15.71 19.59
CA MET A 1 -4.70 -15.69 18.20
C MET A 1 -5.45 -14.40 17.84
N ALA A 2 -6.53 -14.00 18.54
CA ALA A 2 -7.34 -12.84 18.17
C ALA A 2 -6.63 -11.45 18.22
N ALA A 3 -5.65 -11.27 19.11
CA ALA A 3 -4.84 -10.04 19.14
C ALA A 3 -3.95 -9.90 17.90
N ARG A 4 -3.39 -11.02 17.43
CA ARG A 4 -2.49 -11.07 16.27
C ARG A 4 -3.22 -10.80 14.96
N SER A 5 -4.41 -11.39 14.78
CA SER A 5 -5.25 -11.11 13.61
C SER A 5 -5.65 -9.63 13.54
N LYS A 6 -6.00 -9.00 14.68
CA LYS A 6 -6.26 -7.55 14.77
C LYS A 6 -5.03 -6.73 14.37
N GLN A 7 -3.83 -7.11 14.82
CA GLN A 7 -2.58 -6.43 14.45
C GLN A 7 -2.30 -6.51 12.95
N VAL A 8 -2.43 -7.69 12.34
CA VAL A 8 -2.24 -7.90 10.90
C VAL A 8 -3.24 -7.06 10.09
N LEU A 9 -4.52 -7.07 10.48
CA LEU A 9 -5.55 -6.27 9.82
C LEU A 9 -5.32 -4.77 9.96
N ARG A 10 -4.81 -4.32 11.11
CA ARG A 10 -4.42 -2.92 11.32
C ARG A 10 -3.28 -2.53 10.38
N LEU A 11 -2.22 -3.34 10.33
CA LEU A 11 -1.07 -3.11 9.45
C LEU A 11 -1.47 -3.07 7.97
N TYR A 12 -2.35 -3.98 7.54
CA TYR A 12 -2.90 -3.99 6.18
C TYR A 12 -3.62 -2.67 5.84
N LYS A 13 -4.49 -2.20 6.75
CA LYS A 13 -5.24 -0.95 6.56
C LYS A 13 -4.31 0.27 6.53
N GLU A 14 -3.30 0.30 7.38
CA GLU A 14 -2.29 1.36 7.41
C GLU A 14 -1.50 1.39 6.09
N LEU A 15 -1.02 0.24 5.61
CA LEU A 15 -0.31 0.12 4.34
C LEU A 15 -1.15 0.60 3.14
N ILE A 16 -2.40 0.16 3.04
CA ILE A 16 -3.30 0.62 1.96
C ILE A 16 -3.57 2.11 2.04
N ARG A 17 -3.79 2.63 3.25
CA ARG A 17 -4.07 4.06 3.45
C ARG A 17 -2.87 4.91 3.03
N GLU A 18 -1.66 4.55 3.45
CA GLU A 18 -0.46 5.31 3.08
C GLU A 18 -0.14 5.16 1.59
N ALA A 19 -0.22 3.95 1.02
CA ALA A 19 -0.01 3.74 -0.41
C ALA A 19 -1.02 4.50 -1.28
N GLY A 20 -2.25 4.72 -0.79
CA GLY A 20 -3.26 5.53 -1.47
C GLY A 20 -2.89 7.01 -1.63
N LYS A 21 -1.95 7.52 -0.82
CA LYS A 21 -1.51 8.92 -0.83
C LYS A 21 -0.41 9.22 -1.85
N PHE A 22 0.14 8.21 -2.52
CA PHE A 22 1.11 8.45 -3.59
C PHE A 22 0.49 9.36 -4.66
N PRO A 23 1.16 10.45 -5.07
CA PRO A 23 0.64 11.34 -6.10
C PRO A 23 0.66 10.67 -7.48
N SER A 24 1.75 9.96 -7.82
CA SER A 24 1.85 9.20 -9.07
C SER A 24 0.94 7.97 -9.07
N TYR A 25 0.14 7.84 -10.13
CA TYR A 25 -0.73 6.71 -10.38
C TYR A 25 0.01 5.37 -10.46
N MET A 26 1.19 5.34 -11.07
CA MET A 26 1.99 4.11 -11.19
C MET A 26 2.36 3.58 -9.82
N TYR A 27 2.93 4.42 -8.96
CA TYR A 27 3.29 4.02 -7.59
C TYR A 27 2.05 3.67 -6.75
N ARG A 28 1.01 4.51 -6.81
CA ARG A 28 -0.25 4.26 -6.09
C ARG A 28 -0.86 2.90 -6.44
N THR A 29 -1.04 2.62 -7.73
CA THR A 29 -1.67 1.37 -8.19
C THR A 29 -0.79 0.16 -7.97
N TYR A 30 0.51 0.25 -8.25
CA TYR A 30 1.45 -0.83 -8.00
C TYR A 30 1.51 -1.20 -6.52
N SER A 31 1.73 -0.22 -5.63
CA SER A 31 1.83 -0.47 -4.20
C SER A 31 0.53 -1.06 -3.64
N LEU A 32 -0.63 -0.52 -4.01
CA LEU A 32 -1.93 -1.07 -3.58
C LEU A 32 -2.13 -2.52 -4.03
N ARG A 33 -1.75 -2.86 -5.27
CA ARG A 33 -1.82 -4.23 -5.79
C ARG A 33 -0.85 -5.15 -5.04
N ARG A 34 0.42 -4.76 -4.93
CA ARG A 34 1.45 -5.57 -4.26
C ARG A 34 1.12 -5.84 -2.79
N ILE A 35 0.57 -4.86 -2.07
CA ILE A 35 0.09 -5.05 -0.69
C ILE A 35 -1.03 -6.09 -0.65
N LYS A 36 -2.06 -5.95 -1.50
CA LYS A 36 -3.16 -6.93 -1.54
C LYS A 36 -2.68 -8.34 -1.86
N ASP A 37 -1.79 -8.47 -2.83
CA ASP A 37 -1.26 -9.76 -3.27
C ASP A 37 -0.43 -10.42 -2.15
N ALA A 38 0.48 -9.66 -1.50
CA ALA A 38 1.30 -10.17 -0.39
C ALA A 38 0.45 -10.70 0.79
N PHE A 39 -0.59 -9.96 1.18
CA PHE A 39 -1.46 -10.39 2.28
C PHE A 39 -2.34 -11.58 1.91
N ARG A 40 -2.69 -11.73 0.62
CA ARG A 40 -3.42 -12.92 0.13
C ARG A 40 -2.52 -14.14 0.07
N GLU A 41 -1.30 -13.97 -0.42
CA GLU A 41 -0.27 -15.01 -0.52
C GLU A 41 0.01 -15.66 0.84
N HIS A 42 0.13 -14.86 1.91
CA HIS A 42 0.42 -15.36 3.26
C HIS A 42 -0.80 -15.54 4.16
N LYS A 43 -2.03 -15.51 3.63
CA LYS A 43 -3.27 -15.62 4.43
C LYS A 43 -3.35 -16.92 5.23
N GLY A 44 -2.82 -18.01 4.68
CA GLY A 44 -2.86 -19.35 5.28
C GLY A 44 -1.61 -19.71 6.08
N GLU A 45 -0.68 -18.77 6.31
CA GLU A 45 0.53 -19.04 7.08
C GLU A 45 0.18 -19.37 8.54
N THR A 46 0.79 -20.43 9.07
CA THR A 46 0.56 -20.92 10.44
C THR A 46 1.83 -20.92 11.28
N ASP A 47 3.01 -20.81 10.66
CA ASP A 47 4.27 -20.68 11.39
C ASP A 47 4.34 -19.31 12.08
N ASN A 48 4.40 -19.35 13.41
CA ASN A 48 4.43 -18.15 14.22
C ASN A 48 5.67 -17.30 13.96
N LEU A 49 6.85 -17.88 13.71
CA LEU A 49 8.07 -17.11 13.47
C LEU A 49 7.97 -16.37 12.15
N LYS A 50 7.55 -17.08 11.10
CA LYS A 50 7.36 -16.50 9.78
C LYS A 50 6.31 -15.38 9.75
N ILE A 51 5.22 -15.52 10.51
CA ILE A 51 4.23 -14.44 10.63
C ILE A 51 4.86 -13.21 11.32
N ASP A 52 5.73 -13.37 12.31
CA ASP A 52 6.40 -12.24 12.96
C ASP A 52 7.37 -11.53 12.00
N ASP A 53 8.12 -12.30 11.21
CA ASP A 53 9.00 -11.77 10.16
C ASP A 53 8.19 -10.99 9.11
N LEU A 54 7.05 -11.52 8.67
CA LEU A 54 6.15 -10.85 7.73
C LEU A 54 5.56 -9.56 8.30
N ILE A 55 5.20 -9.55 9.59
CA ILE A 55 4.72 -8.35 10.27
C ILE A 55 5.84 -7.29 10.34
N LEU A 56 7.06 -7.70 10.69
CA LEU A 56 8.22 -6.81 10.73
C LEU A 56 8.50 -6.23 9.34
N TYR A 57 8.55 -7.08 8.32
CA TYR A 57 8.69 -6.68 6.93
C TYR A 57 7.61 -5.68 6.50
N GLY A 58 6.35 -5.92 6.85
CA GLY A 58 5.25 -5.01 6.56
C GLY A 58 5.40 -3.65 7.26
N ARG A 59 5.90 -3.61 8.51
CA ARG A 59 6.18 -2.36 9.24
C ARG A 59 7.32 -1.57 8.58
N THR A 60 8.42 -2.23 8.21
CA THR A 60 9.52 -1.59 7.49
C THR A 60 9.04 -0.99 6.16
N ASN A 61 8.20 -1.72 5.41
CA ASN A 61 7.62 -1.22 4.17
C ASN A 61 6.65 -0.05 4.40
N LEU A 62 5.90 -0.04 5.50
CA LEU A 62 5.04 1.08 5.85
C LEU A 62 5.85 2.37 6.01
N ASP A 63 7.01 2.30 6.69
CA ASP A 63 7.88 3.46 6.88
C ASP A 63 8.59 3.89 5.58
N ILE A 64 8.89 2.94 4.68
CA ILE A 64 9.36 3.27 3.32
C ILE A 64 8.25 4.01 2.56
N ILE A 65 7.03 3.47 2.52
CA ILE A 65 5.90 4.07 1.81
C ILE A 65 5.64 5.49 2.32
N LYS A 66 5.60 5.71 3.64
CA LYS A 66 5.41 7.07 4.21
C LYS A 66 6.46 8.06 3.71
N ARG A 67 7.74 7.68 3.72
CA ARG A 67 8.82 8.54 3.23
C ARG A 67 8.70 8.81 1.73
N GLN A 68 8.41 7.78 0.95
CA GLN A 68 8.26 7.90 -0.51
C GLN A 68 7.04 8.74 -0.90
N VAL A 69 5.95 8.66 -0.15
CA VAL A 69 4.78 9.53 -0.33
C VAL A 69 5.16 10.99 -0.12
N VAL A 70 5.89 11.31 0.96
CA VAL A 70 6.34 12.69 1.23
C VAL A 70 7.27 13.18 0.12
N ILE A 71 8.24 12.37 -0.30
CA ILE A 71 9.15 12.73 -1.40
C ILE A 71 8.37 12.98 -2.69
N GLY A 72 7.44 12.09 -3.04
CA GLY A 72 6.61 12.25 -4.24
C GLY A 72 5.73 13.50 -4.20
N GLN A 73 5.29 13.93 -3.02
CA GLN A 73 4.53 15.18 -2.86
C GLN A 73 5.42 16.41 -2.99
N LEU A 74 6.67 16.35 -2.50
CA LEU A 74 7.64 17.44 -2.62
C LEU A 74 8.13 17.63 -4.07
N TYR A 75 8.30 16.53 -4.79
CA TYR A 75 8.80 16.50 -6.17
C TYR A 75 7.73 15.96 -7.12
N GLN A 76 6.55 16.59 -7.11
CA GLN A 76 5.43 16.14 -7.92
C GLN A 76 5.68 16.45 -9.40
N GLU A 77 5.65 15.40 -10.22
CA GLU A 77 5.72 15.51 -11.68
C GLU A 77 4.35 15.88 -12.28
N PRO A 78 4.33 16.43 -13.51
CA PRO A 78 3.09 16.62 -14.26
C PRO A 78 2.30 15.32 -14.38
N GLU A 79 0.98 15.43 -14.41
CA GLU A 79 0.11 14.26 -14.51
C GLU A 79 0.36 13.51 -15.80
N SER A 80 0.41 12.18 -15.68
CA SER A 80 0.53 11.30 -16.83
C SER A 80 -0.74 11.34 -17.69
N VAL A 81 -0.61 10.99 -18.98
CA VAL A 81 -1.75 10.89 -19.91
C VAL A 81 -2.86 9.96 -19.36
N ILE A 82 -2.46 8.90 -18.66
CA ILE A 82 -3.38 7.94 -18.02
C ILE A 82 -4.18 8.62 -16.90
N GLU A 83 -3.53 9.41 -16.06
CA GLU A 83 -4.22 10.15 -14.98
C GLU A 83 -5.21 11.17 -15.53
N HIS A 84 -4.82 11.88 -16.58
CA HIS A 84 -5.69 12.84 -17.26
C HIS A 84 -6.96 12.14 -17.80
N HIS A 85 -6.79 11.02 -18.51
CA HIS A 85 -7.92 10.25 -19.05
C HIS A 85 -8.84 9.70 -17.95
N LEU A 86 -8.27 9.18 -16.86
CA LEU A 86 -9.03 8.62 -15.73
C LEU A 86 -9.82 9.68 -14.94
N LYS A 87 -9.33 10.93 -14.88
CA LYS A 87 -10.08 12.03 -14.27
C LYS A 87 -11.24 12.48 -15.16
N ALA A 88 -10.99 12.62 -16.46
CA ALA A 88 -12.02 12.98 -17.43
C ALA A 88 -13.18 11.97 -17.45
N SER A 89 -12.89 10.67 -17.38
CA SER A 89 -13.94 9.64 -17.35
C SER A 89 -14.78 9.66 -16.07
N LYS A 90 -14.19 10.02 -14.93
CA LYS A 90 -14.92 10.19 -13.66
C LYS A 90 -15.77 11.45 -13.59
N ALA A 91 -15.38 12.51 -14.29
CA ALA A 91 -16.16 13.75 -14.33
C ALA A 91 -17.40 13.65 -15.22
N ASN A 92 -17.42 12.70 -16.15
CA ASN A 92 -18.52 12.44 -17.08
C ASN A 92 -19.48 11.31 -16.61
N GLN A 93 -19.33 10.84 -15.36
CA GLN A 93 -20.25 9.91 -14.68
C GLN A 93 -21.00 10.65 -13.58
#